data_AF-A0A945AUT1-F1
#
_entry.id   AF-A0A945AUT1-F1
#
_cell.length_a   1.000
_cell.length_b   1.000
_cell.length_c   1.000
_cell.angle_alpha   90.00
_cell.angle_beta   90.00
_cell.angle_gamma   90.00
#
_symmetry.space_group_name_H-M   'P 1'
#
loop_
_entity.id
_entity.type
_entity.pdbx_description
1 polymer ?
#
loop_
_entity_poly.entity_id
_entity_poly.type
_entity_poly.pdbx_seq_one_letter_code
_entity_poly.pdbx_strand_id
1 'polypeptide(L)'
;DFEDVFKKVNLNPAFDSLLEVIENSSFGPMLSMVGGVQALEPLREPFKEKLQVAVQKISKTEPFKEALREQLADLSASDNILQKVEGIVSKRLDELTPNMVKEIVERMIQEHLGWLVVWGGVFGGLIGLITTFVF
;
A
#
# COMPACT_ATOMS: atom_id res chain seq x y z
N ASP A 1 -20.48 -7.87 2.59
CA ASP A 1 -21.15 -8.55 1.48
C ASP A 1 -21.36 -7.54 0.35
N PHE A 2 -21.22 -7.93 -0.93
CA PHE A 2 -21.39 -6.98 -2.05
C PHE A 2 -22.81 -6.42 -2.12
N GLU A 3 -23.80 -7.14 -1.56
CA GLU A 3 -25.18 -6.66 -1.42
C GLU A 3 -25.29 -5.30 -0.72
N ASP A 4 -24.50 -5.06 0.33
CA ASP A 4 -24.53 -3.81 1.09
C ASP A 4 -23.82 -2.66 0.37
N VAL A 5 -22.87 -2.99 -0.52
CA VAL A 5 -22.22 -2.02 -1.39
C VAL A 5 -23.22 -1.55 -2.45
N PHE A 6 -23.96 -2.47 -3.09
CA PHE A 6 -24.95 -2.12 -4.11
C PHE A 6 -26.12 -1.28 -3.58
N LYS A 7 -26.53 -1.46 -2.31
CA LYS A 7 -27.54 -0.59 -1.68
C LYS A 7 -27.10 0.87 -1.55
N LYS A 8 -25.78 1.14 -1.56
CA LYS A 8 -25.20 2.47 -1.40
C LYS A 8 -24.69 3.08 -2.71
N VAL A 9 -24.67 2.30 -3.79
CA VAL A 9 -24.14 2.72 -5.09
C VAL A 9 -25.28 3.10 -6.03
N ASN A 10 -25.15 4.25 -6.67
CA ASN A 10 -26.09 4.68 -7.70
C ASN A 10 -25.76 4.00 -9.04
N LEU A 11 -26.68 3.16 -9.54
CA LEU A 11 -26.54 2.43 -10.80
C LEU A 11 -27.09 3.18 -12.02
N ASN A 12 -27.68 4.36 -11.85
CA ASN A 12 -28.21 5.15 -12.97
C ASN A 12 -27.16 5.42 -14.08
N PRO A 13 -25.89 5.77 -13.77
CA PRO A 13 -24.88 6.01 -14.81
C PRO A 13 -24.64 4.81 -15.71
N ALA A 14 -24.75 3.58 -15.20
CA ALA A 14 -24.56 2.37 -15.99
C ALA A 14 -25.68 2.18 -17.03
N PHE A 15 -26.91 2.58 -16.69
CA PHE A 15 -28.03 2.57 -17.64
C PHE A 15 -27.90 3.70 -18.65
N ASP A 16 -27.49 4.90 -18.22
CA ASP A 16 -27.27 6.03 -19.12
C ASP A 16 -26.18 5.71 -20.17
N SER A 17 -25.08 5.08 -19.76
CA SER A 17 -24.06 4.60 -20.69
C SER A 17 -24.59 3.52 -21.64
N LEU A 18 -25.51 2.65 -21.20
CA LEU A 18 -26.15 1.69 -22.09
C LEU A 18 -26.99 2.40 -23.16
N LEU A 19 -27.75 3.42 -22.79
CA LEU A 19 -28.53 4.22 -23.75
C LEU A 19 -27.62 4.90 -24.76
N GLU A 20 -26.51 5.48 -24.31
CA GLU A 20 -25.52 6.13 -25.18
C GLU A 20 -24.90 5.14 -26.17
N VAL A 21 -24.55 3.93 -25.72
CA VAL A 21 -24.04 2.87 -26.62
C VAL A 21 -25.08 2.48 -27.65
N ILE A 22 -26.34 2.34 -27.24
CA ILE A 22 -27.44 1.98 -28.13
C ILE A 22 -27.69 3.08 -29.17
N GLU A 23 -27.71 4.34 -28.74
CA GLU A 23 -27.89 5.52 -29.59
C GLU A 23 -26.82 5.64 -30.67
N ASN A 24 -25.55 5.40 -30.29
CA ASN A 24 -24.42 5.43 -31.21
C ASN A 24 -24.25 4.14 -32.04
N SER A 25 -25.05 3.11 -31.77
CA SER A 25 -25.00 1.84 -32.52
C SER A 25 -25.91 1.86 -33.75
N SER A 26 -25.87 0.77 -34.52
CA SER A 26 -26.81 0.53 -35.62
C SER A 26 -28.28 0.47 -35.18
N PHE A 27 -28.57 0.32 -33.87
CA PHE A 27 -29.93 0.36 -33.32
C PHE A 27 -30.45 1.77 -33.05
N GLY A 28 -29.60 2.80 -32.96
CA GLY A 28 -30.01 4.18 -32.69
C GLY A 28 -31.04 4.73 -33.70
N PRO A 29 -30.75 4.68 -35.01
CA PRO A 29 -31.68 5.14 -36.04
C PRO A 29 -33.03 4.39 -36.03
N MET A 30 -33.02 3.10 -35.70
CA MET A 30 -34.23 2.29 -35.56
C MET A 30 -35.04 2.70 -34.33
N LEU A 31 -34.37 3.01 -33.22
CA LEU A 31 -35.02 3.51 -32.00
C LEU A 31 -35.64 4.88 -32.18
N SER A 32 -35.02 5.78 -32.94
CA SER A 32 -35.60 7.09 -33.27
C SER A 32 -36.97 6.98 -33.96
N MET A 33 -37.20 5.90 -34.71
CA MET A 33 -38.50 5.66 -35.38
C MET A 33 -39.62 5.25 -34.41
N VAL A 34 -39.28 4.75 -33.22
CA VAL A 34 -40.23 4.27 -32.20
C VAL A 34 -40.29 5.17 -30.95
N GLY A 35 -39.75 6.39 -31.02
CA GLY A 35 -39.76 7.35 -29.90
C GLY A 35 -38.39 7.59 -29.25
N GLY A 36 -37.31 7.11 -29.86
CA GLY A 36 -35.93 7.35 -29.43
C GLY A 36 -35.53 6.57 -28.18
N VAL A 37 -34.37 6.91 -27.61
CA VAL A 37 -33.84 6.28 -26.38
C VAL A 37 -34.75 6.47 -25.16
N GLN A 38 -35.61 7.49 -25.18
CA GLN A 38 -36.59 7.77 -24.12
C GLN A 38 -37.63 6.65 -23.98
N ALA A 39 -37.91 5.90 -25.06
CA ALA A 39 -38.77 4.73 -25.00
C ALA A 39 -38.21 3.61 -24.11
N LEU A 40 -36.91 3.63 -23.81
CA LEU A 40 -36.23 2.66 -22.96
C LEU A 40 -36.25 3.06 -21.48
N GLU A 41 -36.64 4.29 -21.12
CA GLU A 41 -36.69 4.74 -19.71
C GLU A 41 -37.48 3.83 -18.76
N PRO A 42 -38.64 3.25 -19.13
CA PRO A 42 -39.34 2.29 -18.28
C PRO A 42 -38.51 1.06 -17.90
N LEU A 43 -37.45 0.75 -18.68
CA LEU A 43 -36.54 -0.36 -18.43
C LEU A 43 -35.41 -0.02 -17.46
N ARG A 44 -35.31 1.22 -16.98
CA ARG A 44 -34.25 1.66 -16.07
C ARG A 44 -34.24 0.86 -14.76
N GLU A 45 -35.38 0.76 -14.10
CA GLU A 45 -35.50 -0.02 -12.85
C GLU A 45 -35.22 -1.52 -13.05
N PRO A 46 -35.86 -2.23 -14.00
CA PRO A 46 -35.57 -3.65 -14.19
C PRO A 46 -34.12 -3.91 -14.63
N PHE A 47 -33.49 -2.98 -15.37
CA PHE A 47 -32.07 -3.06 -15.67
C PHE A 47 -31.21 -2.99 -14.41
N LYS A 48 -31.46 -2.03 -13.51
CA LYS A 48 -30.72 -1.89 -12.26
C LYS A 48 -30.80 -3.15 -11.39
N GLU A 49 -31.99 -3.72 -11.25
CA GLU A 49 -32.19 -4.97 -10.51
C GLU A 49 -31.39 -6.12 -11.12
N LYS A 50 -31.46 -6.29 -12.45
CA LYS A 50 -30.73 -7.35 -13.15
C LYS A 50 -29.23 -7.15 -13.09
N LEU A 51 -28.76 -5.91 -13.19
CA LEU A 51 -27.34 -5.56 -13.06
C LEU A 51 -26.82 -5.92 -11.68
N GLN A 52 -27.56 -5.59 -10.61
CA GLN A 52 -27.19 -5.96 -9.24
C GLN A 52 -27.04 -7.47 -9.08
N VAL A 53 -28.02 -8.24 -9.57
CA VAL A 53 -27.97 -9.72 -9.53
C VAL A 53 -26.79 -10.26 -10.34
N ALA A 54 -26.53 -9.70 -11.53
CA ALA A 54 -25.43 -10.12 -12.38
C ALA A 54 -24.08 -9.87 -11.70
N VAL A 55 -23.86 -8.68 -11.12
CA VAL A 55 -22.59 -8.39 -10.45
C VAL A 55 -22.44 -9.20 -9.17
N GLN A 56 -23.51 -9.45 -8.41
CA GLN A 56 -23.45 -10.35 -7.25
C GLN A 56 -23.08 -11.78 -7.66
N LYS A 57 -23.58 -12.25 -8.80
CA LYS A 57 -23.21 -13.56 -9.34
C LYS A 57 -21.74 -13.58 -9.72
N ILE A 58 -21.26 -12.56 -10.43
CA ILE A 58 -19.86 -12.40 -10.85
C ILE A 58 -18.95 -12.34 -9.62
N SER A 59 -19.31 -11.58 -8.58
CA SER A 59 -18.51 -11.45 -7.37
C SER A 59 -18.35 -12.75 -6.59
N LYS A 60 -19.26 -13.72 -6.80
CA LYS A 60 -19.20 -15.07 -6.21
C LYS A 60 -18.38 -16.06 -7.05
N THR A 61 -18.00 -15.71 -8.28
CA THR A 61 -17.20 -16.58 -9.16
C THR A 61 -15.75 -16.65 -8.70
N GLU A 62 -15.11 -17.81 -8.91
CA GLU A 62 -13.70 -18.02 -8.53
C GLU A 62 -12.74 -17.07 -9.26
N PRO A 63 -12.86 -16.79 -10.58
CA PRO A 63 -11.96 -15.84 -11.24
C PRO A 63 -12.00 -14.43 -10.65
N PHE A 64 -13.19 -13.96 -10.25
CA PHE A 64 -13.32 -12.66 -9.59
C PHE A 64 -12.69 -12.66 -8.19
N LYS A 65 -12.91 -13.72 -7.40
CA LYS A 65 -12.27 -13.87 -6.08
C LYS A 65 -10.76 -13.98 -6.18
N GLU A 66 -10.25 -14.66 -7.19
CA GLU A 66 -8.82 -14.81 -7.43
C GLU A 66 -8.18 -13.47 -7.82
N ALA A 67 -8.77 -12.75 -8.78
CA ALA A 67 -8.33 -11.40 -9.14
C ALA A 67 -8.38 -10.43 -7.95
N LEU A 68 -9.44 -10.51 -7.13
CA LEU A 68 -9.57 -9.70 -5.92
C LEU A 68 -8.54 -10.09 -4.84
N ARG A 69 -8.22 -11.38 -4.69
CA ARG A 69 -7.16 -11.86 -3.80
C ARG A 69 -5.78 -11.42 -4.28
N GLU A 70 -5.52 -11.46 -5.58
CA GLU A 70 -4.26 -11.01 -6.17
C GLU A 70 -4.06 -9.50 -5.93
N GLN A 71 -5.08 -8.67 -6.20
CA GLN A 71 -5.00 -7.24 -5.89
C GLN A 71 -4.91 -6.97 -4.38
N LEU A 72 -5.64 -7.70 -3.54
CA LEU A 72 -5.48 -7.57 -2.09
C LEU A 72 -4.11 -8.03 -1.61
N ALA A 73 -3.50 -9.03 -2.25
CA ALA A 73 -2.15 -9.48 -1.94
C ALA A 73 -1.11 -8.47 -2.39
N ASP A 74 -1.32 -7.76 -3.50
CA ASP A 74 -0.47 -6.67 -3.98
C ASP A 74 -0.59 -5.41 -3.10
N LEU A 75 -1.82 -5.03 -2.71
CA LEU A 75 -2.07 -3.98 -1.72
C LEU A 75 -1.52 -4.37 -0.35
N SER A 76 -1.72 -5.61 0.08
CA SER A 76 -1.13 -6.13 1.32
C SER A 76 0.38 -6.24 1.21
N ALA A 77 0.96 -6.50 0.05
CA ALA A 77 2.42 -6.47 -0.14
C ALA A 77 2.96 -5.04 -0.02
N SER A 78 2.20 -4.05 -0.50
CA SER A 78 2.49 -2.62 -0.32
C SER A 78 2.32 -2.17 1.13
N ASP A 79 1.24 -2.59 1.83
CA ASP A 79 1.07 -2.41 3.27
C ASP A 79 2.08 -3.23 4.08
N ASN A 80 2.58 -4.36 3.56
CA ASN A 80 3.67 -5.15 4.15
C ASN A 80 5.04 -4.48 3.96
N ILE A 81 5.20 -3.51 3.07
CA ILE A 81 6.38 -2.64 3.03
C ILE A 81 6.32 -1.62 4.17
N LEU A 82 5.12 -1.11 4.50
CA LEU A 82 4.91 -0.27 5.69
C LEU A 82 4.99 -1.10 7.01
N GLN A 83 4.40 -2.30 7.05
CA GLN A 83 4.55 -3.24 8.17
C GLN A 83 5.93 -3.89 8.23
N LYS A 84 6.77 -3.86 7.17
CA LYS A 84 8.20 -4.25 7.30
C LYS A 84 9.00 -3.26 8.14
N VAL A 85 8.46 -2.07 8.41
CA VAL A 85 9.00 -1.18 9.44
C VAL A 85 8.54 -1.61 10.85
N GLU A 86 7.41 -2.29 11.01
CA GLU A 86 6.94 -2.86 12.30
C GLU A 86 7.43 -4.32 12.56
N GLY A 87 7.63 -5.13 11.52
CA GLY A 87 8.16 -6.50 11.61
C GLY A 87 9.68 -6.60 11.78
N ILE A 88 10.39 -5.50 11.52
CA ILE A 88 11.82 -5.36 11.89
C ILE A 88 11.97 -4.98 13.38
N VAL A 89 10.90 -4.55 14.05
CA VAL A 89 10.92 -4.23 15.49
C VAL A 89 10.56 -5.45 16.37
N SER A 90 9.85 -6.46 15.85
CA SER A 90 9.44 -7.64 16.67
C SER A 90 10.35 -8.89 16.55
N LYS A 91 11.53 -8.76 15.93
CA LYS A 91 12.60 -9.79 15.99
C LYS A 91 13.86 -9.31 16.70
N ARG A 92 13.70 -8.34 17.61
CA ARG A 92 14.65 -8.06 18.69
C ARG A 92 13.87 -7.88 20.01
N LEU A 93 13.54 -8.92 20.77
CA LEU A 93 14.41 -9.79 21.56
C LEU A 93 13.87 -9.67 23.01
N ASP A 94 12.93 -10.54 23.36
CA ASP A 94 12.79 -11.02 24.75
C ASP A 94 13.90 -12.01 25.13
N GLU A 95 14.90 -12.17 24.24
CA GLU A 95 16.24 -12.58 24.64
C GLU A 95 17.13 -11.32 24.61
N LEU A 96 16.93 -10.42 25.57
CA LEU A 96 17.96 -9.47 25.96
C LEU A 96 19.15 -10.27 26.45
N THR A 97 19.95 -10.78 25.52
CA THR A 97 21.21 -11.44 25.76
C THR A 97 22.14 -10.36 26.31
N PRO A 98 22.35 -10.27 27.62
CA PRO A 98 23.21 -9.24 28.21
C PRO A 98 24.66 -9.43 27.72
N ASN A 99 24.99 -10.65 27.24
CA ASN A 99 26.29 -11.02 26.70
C ASN A 99 26.55 -10.46 25.29
N MET A 100 25.53 -10.31 24.43
CA MET A 100 25.75 -9.89 23.01
C MET A 100 25.87 -8.38 22.84
N VAL A 101 25.17 -7.60 23.66
CA VAL A 101 25.34 -6.13 23.68
C VAL A 101 26.69 -5.75 24.28
N LYS A 102 27.18 -6.54 25.25
CA LYS A 102 28.48 -6.33 25.89
C LYS A 102 29.63 -6.51 24.90
N GLU A 103 29.57 -7.51 24.03
CA GLU A 103 30.65 -7.77 23.06
C GLU A 103 30.79 -6.68 21.99
N ILE A 104 29.66 -6.09 21.55
CA ILE A 104 29.66 -5.00 20.57
C ILE A 104 30.16 -3.70 21.20
N VAL A 105 29.71 -3.38 22.42
CA VAL A 105 30.16 -2.17 23.14
C VAL A 105 31.61 -2.29 23.60
N GLU A 106 32.05 -3.47 24.03
CA GLU A 106 33.45 -3.72 24.45
C GLU A 106 34.43 -3.58 23.27
N ARG A 107 34.06 -4.03 22.05
CA ARG A 107 34.86 -3.75 20.84
C ARG A 107 34.86 -2.26 20.47
N MET A 108 33.71 -1.60 20.54
CA MET A 108 33.60 -0.17 20.19
C MET A 108 34.38 0.72 21.18
N ILE A 109 34.38 0.37 22.47
CA ILE A 109 35.13 1.06 23.52
C ILE A 109 36.64 0.89 23.34
N GLN A 110 37.13 -0.30 22.95
CA GLN A 110 38.56 -0.50 22.72
C GLN A 110 39.11 0.30 21.52
N GLU A 111 38.38 0.38 20.42
CA GLU A 111 38.85 1.15 19.25
C GLU A 111 38.82 2.67 19.49
N HIS A 112 37.80 3.20 20.17
CA HIS A 112 37.70 4.64 20.41
C HIS A 112 38.56 5.14 21.59
N LEU A 113 38.78 4.34 22.64
CA LEU A 113 39.69 4.73 23.74
C LEU A 113 41.17 4.70 23.31
N GLY A 114 41.54 3.80 22.39
CA GLY A 114 42.90 3.74 21.86
C GLY A 114 43.31 5.01 21.12
N TRP A 115 42.40 5.56 20.30
CA TRP A 115 42.60 6.85 19.62
C TRP A 115 42.73 8.01 20.62
N LEU A 116 41.89 8.02 21.67
CA LEU A 116 41.93 9.07 22.70
C LEU A 116 43.30 9.14 23.42
N VAL A 117 43.93 8.00 23.68
CA VAL A 117 45.25 7.93 24.33
C VAL A 117 46.38 8.36 23.39
N VAL A 118 46.35 7.93 22.12
CA VAL A 118 47.37 8.35 21.14
C VAL A 118 47.31 9.85 20.89
N TRP A 119 46.11 10.44 20.78
CA TRP A 119 45.97 11.89 20.69
C TRP A 119 46.39 12.62 21.97
N GLY A 120 46.07 12.08 23.15
CA GLY A 120 46.57 12.62 24.42
C GLY A 120 48.10 12.65 24.49
N GLY A 121 48.76 11.58 24.04
CA GLY A 121 50.23 11.49 23.99
C GLY A 121 50.86 12.42 22.96
N VAL A 122 50.29 12.52 21.76
CA VAL A 122 50.79 13.42 20.70
C VAL A 122 50.61 14.89 21.10
N PHE A 123 49.42 15.28 21.60
CA PHE A 123 49.19 16.64 22.09
C PHE A 123 50.05 16.97 23.30
N GLY A 124 50.16 16.04 24.26
CA GLY A 124 51.01 16.22 25.45
C GLY A 124 52.51 16.34 25.11
N GLY A 125 53.00 15.54 24.16
CA GLY A 125 54.38 15.61 23.67
C GLY A 125 54.68 16.89 22.88
N LEU A 126 53.76 17.32 22.02
CA LEU A 126 53.87 18.60 21.29
C LEU A 126 53.91 19.78 22.26
N ILE A 127 52.99 19.83 23.23
CA ILE A 127 52.98 20.89 24.25
C ILE A 127 54.25 20.83 25.10
N GLY A 128 54.70 19.64 25.52
CA GLY A 128 55.93 19.46 26.31
C GLY A 128 57.20 19.95 25.60
N LEU A 129 57.33 19.66 24.31
CA LEU A 129 58.43 20.17 23.47
C LEU A 129 58.37 21.69 23.32
N ILE A 130 57.17 22.24 23.07
CA ILE A 130 56.99 23.69 22.98
C ILE A 130 57.37 24.36 24.30
N THR A 131 56.96 23.81 25.45
CA THR A 131 57.32 24.38 26.75
C THR A 131 58.82 24.31 27.05
N THR A 132 59.52 23.25 26.61
CA THR A 132 60.98 23.08 26.83
C THR A 132 61.82 23.96 25.90
N PHE A 133 61.29 24.38 24.75
CA PHE A 133 61.99 25.28 23.82
C PHE A 133 61.73 26.76 24.11
N VAL A 134 60.57 27.07 24.71
CA VAL A 134 60.16 28.45 25.04
C VAL A 134 60.60 28.86 26.45
N PHE A 135 60.85 27.90 27.34
CA PHE A 135 61.31 28.10 28.71
C PHE A 135 62.66 27.41 28.92
#